data_AF-A0A368GXN7-F1
#
_entry.id   AF-A0A368GXN7-F1
#
_cell.length_a   1.000
_cell.length_b   1.000
_cell.length_c   1.000
_cell.angle_alpha   90.00
_cell.angle_beta   90.00
_cell.angle_gamma   90.00
#
_symmetry.space_group_name_H-M   'P 1'
#
loop_
_entity.id
_entity.type
_entity.pdbx_description
1 polymer ?
#
loop_
_entity_poly.entity_id
_entity_poly.type
_entity_poly.pdbx_seq_one_letter_code
_entity_poly.pdbx_strand_id
1 'polypeptide(L)'
;MPPKPKYDSRLMEACRALAAEWTSAPDSTPPPTAATAFEKMSPTQKVATLDKIRLSGKFTAAKMPALTSSFKLEDAKNCELKFSWLMLGLDTQWSPIIPKALAFVLTVGRMKYCKPIYRSLFGWPAARASAVQQFEANRKNMHPITASIIAKLLN
;
A
#
# COMPACT_ATOMS: atom_id res chain seq x y z
N MET A 1 -13.56 23.74 -6.11
CA MET A 1 -14.25 22.46 -5.80
C MET A 1 -15.72 22.76 -5.56
N PRO A 2 -16.65 21.89 -5.99
CA PRO A 2 -18.08 22.07 -5.70
C PRO A 2 -18.37 22.01 -4.20
N PRO A 3 -19.52 22.55 -3.72
CA PRO A 3 -19.94 22.43 -2.33
C PRO A 3 -19.99 20.97 -1.89
N LYS A 4 -19.39 20.66 -0.74
CA LYS A 4 -19.29 19.27 -0.24
C LYS A 4 -20.65 18.79 0.26
N PRO A 5 -21.20 17.68 -0.28
CA PRO A 5 -22.40 17.06 0.28
C PRO A 5 -22.17 16.56 1.71
N LYS A 6 -23.24 16.46 2.50
CA LYS A 6 -23.21 15.83 3.82
C LYS A 6 -23.34 14.31 3.65
N TYR A 7 -22.29 13.58 3.97
CA TYR A 7 -22.27 12.11 3.94
C TYR A 7 -22.40 11.54 5.35
N ASP A 8 -23.00 10.35 5.49
CA ASP A 8 -22.92 9.58 6.74
C ASP A 8 -21.47 9.15 7.01
N SER A 9 -20.95 9.52 8.17
CA SER A 9 -19.56 9.32 8.56
C SER A 9 -19.33 8.11 9.46
N ARG A 10 -20.38 7.42 9.94
CA ARG A 10 -20.29 6.38 10.98
C ARG A 10 -19.25 5.29 10.67
N LEU A 11 -19.28 4.73 9.46
CA LEU A 11 -18.34 3.68 9.05
C LEU A 11 -16.88 4.18 8.93
N MET A 12 -16.72 5.46 8.59
CA MET A 12 -15.42 6.10 8.46
C MET A 12 -14.81 6.51 9.79
N GLU A 13 -15.62 6.73 10.83
CA GLU A 13 -15.15 7.05 12.18
C GLU A 13 -14.35 5.90 12.77
N ALA A 14 -14.83 4.66 12.64
CA ALA A 14 -14.09 3.47 13.07
C ALA A 14 -12.73 3.34 12.36
N CYS A 15 -12.68 3.61 11.04
CA CYS A 15 -11.43 3.59 10.28
C CYS A 15 -10.47 4.70 10.72
N ARG A 16 -10.99 5.89 11.02
CA ARG A 16 -10.21 7.03 11.51
C ARG A 16 -9.66 6.80 12.90
N ALA A 17 -10.46 6.23 13.81
CA ALA A 17 -10.03 5.90 15.16
C ALA A 17 -8.87 4.89 15.13
N LEU A 18 -9.02 3.79 14.38
CA LEU A 18 -7.97 2.79 14.26
C LEU A 18 -6.71 3.35 13.57
N ALA A 19 -6.86 4.17 12.52
CA ALA A 19 -5.72 4.82 11.90
C ALA A 19 -5.01 5.79 12.87
N ALA A 20 -5.77 6.54 13.67
CA ALA A 20 -5.21 7.46 14.66
C ALA A 20 -4.40 6.71 15.73
N GLU A 21 -4.89 5.57 16.22
CA GLU A 21 -4.16 4.70 17.15
C GLU A 21 -2.79 4.31 16.59
N TRP A 22 -2.72 3.83 15.34
CA TRP A 22 -1.45 3.46 14.71
C TRP A 22 -0.50 4.64 14.47
N THR A 23 -1.03 5.81 14.16
CA THR A 23 -0.21 7.00 13.90
C THR A 23 0.29 7.66 15.17
N SER A 24 -0.45 7.57 16.27
CA SER A 24 -0.10 8.17 17.56
C SER A 24 0.70 7.23 18.47
N ALA A 25 0.58 5.91 18.29
CA ALA A 25 1.35 4.94 19.05
C ALA A 25 2.87 5.10 18.81
N PRO A 26 3.73 4.85 19.81
CA PRO A 26 5.18 4.76 19.60
C PRO A 26 5.55 3.63 18.63
N ASP A 27 6.71 3.74 17.98
CA ASP A 27 7.20 2.75 17.01
C ASP A 27 7.38 1.34 17.62
N SER A 28 7.56 1.26 18.94
CA SER A 28 7.89 0.03 19.65
C SER A 28 6.70 -0.82 20.08
N THR A 29 5.46 -0.31 20.04
CA THR A 29 4.31 -1.02 20.62
C THR A 29 3.09 -0.99 19.70
N PRO A 30 2.65 -2.13 19.14
CA PRO A 30 1.39 -2.19 18.40
C PRO A 30 0.20 -1.94 19.34
N PRO A 31 -0.88 -1.29 18.87
CA PRO A 31 -2.08 -1.11 19.68
C PRO A 31 -2.73 -2.48 19.95
N PRO A 32 -2.97 -2.88 21.21
CA PRO A 32 -3.38 -4.24 21.56
C PRO A 32 -4.77 -4.62 21.03
N THR A 33 -5.67 -3.64 20.86
CA THR A 33 -7.03 -3.84 20.36
C THR A 33 -7.15 -3.73 18.84
N ALA A 34 -6.09 -3.29 18.15
CA ALA A 34 -6.15 -3.00 16.73
C ALA A 34 -6.46 -4.24 15.88
N ALA A 35 -5.85 -5.39 16.21
CA ALA A 35 -6.02 -6.62 15.43
C ALA A 35 -7.47 -7.11 15.44
N THR A 36 -8.11 -7.15 16.61
CA THR A 36 -9.50 -7.61 16.75
C THR A 36 -10.49 -6.63 16.13
N ALA A 37 -10.24 -5.32 16.25
CA ALA A 37 -11.03 -4.30 15.57
C ALA A 37 -10.93 -4.44 14.05
N PHE A 38 -9.71 -4.61 13.53
CA PHE A 38 -9.45 -4.77 12.10
C PHE A 38 -10.10 -6.04 11.55
N GLU A 39 -10.05 -7.17 12.26
CA GLU A 39 -10.68 -8.42 11.81
C GLU A 39 -12.20 -8.27 11.60
N LYS A 40 -12.89 -7.52 12.48
CA LYS A 40 -14.33 -7.24 12.40
C LYS A 40 -14.73 -6.25 11.30
N MET A 41 -13.77 -5.51 10.73
CA MET A 41 -14.04 -4.55 9.66
C MET A 41 -14.32 -5.23 8.31
N SER A 42 -15.20 -4.61 7.53
CA SER A 42 -15.41 -4.99 6.12
C SER A 42 -14.15 -4.76 5.28
N PRO A 43 -13.99 -5.43 4.12
CA PRO A 43 -12.84 -5.22 3.24
C PRO A 43 -12.60 -3.75 2.85
N THR A 44 -13.67 -3.00 2.58
CA THR A 44 -13.58 -1.57 2.25
C THR A 44 -13.08 -0.74 3.43
N GLN A 45 -13.52 -1.03 4.65
CA GLN A 45 -13.03 -0.37 5.85
C GLN A 45 -11.56 -0.69 6.13
N LYS A 46 -11.13 -1.94 5.89
CA LYS A 46 -9.72 -2.34 6.02
C LYS A 46 -8.83 -1.53 5.07
N VAL A 47 -9.21 -1.42 3.81
CA VAL A 47 -8.52 -0.59 2.80
C VAL A 47 -8.51 0.88 3.23
N ALA A 48 -9.67 1.43 3.59
CA ALA A 48 -9.79 2.82 4.02
C ALA A 48 -8.93 3.12 5.26
N THR A 49 -8.80 2.18 6.19
CA THR A 49 -7.94 2.32 7.37
C THR A 49 -6.48 2.43 6.96
N LEU A 50 -5.97 1.53 6.11
CA LEU A 50 -4.59 1.61 5.61
C LEU A 50 -4.34 2.89 4.82
N ASP A 51 -5.28 3.30 3.98
CA ASP A 51 -5.19 4.56 3.24
C ASP A 51 -5.16 5.77 4.19
N LYS A 52 -5.90 5.75 5.29
CA LYS A 52 -5.85 6.81 6.30
C LYS A 52 -4.53 6.83 7.06
N ILE A 53 -3.97 5.67 7.38
CA ILE A 53 -2.63 5.56 7.97
C ILE A 53 -1.60 6.16 7.02
N ARG A 54 -1.64 5.76 5.74
CA ARG A 54 -0.74 6.26 4.69
C ARG A 54 -0.84 7.77 4.49
N LEU A 55 -2.07 8.30 4.37
CA LEU A 55 -2.33 9.73 4.17
C LEU A 55 -2.01 10.59 5.40
N SER A 56 -1.81 10.00 6.57
CA SER A 56 -1.44 10.76 7.77
C SER A 56 -0.05 11.39 7.68
N GLY A 57 0.87 10.81 6.89
CA GLY A 57 2.28 11.20 6.83
C GLY A 57 3.08 10.96 8.11
N LYS A 58 2.48 10.38 9.15
CA LYS A 58 3.08 10.15 10.47
C LYS A 58 3.54 8.71 10.70
N PHE A 59 3.32 7.84 9.72
CA PHE A 59 3.64 6.42 9.81
C PHE A 59 5.07 6.17 9.30
N THR A 60 5.84 5.36 10.03
CA THR A 60 7.27 5.10 9.76
C THR A 60 7.52 3.65 9.33
N ALA A 61 8.64 3.39 8.65
CA ALA A 61 9.03 2.03 8.26
C ALA A 61 9.19 1.08 9.45
N ALA A 62 9.58 1.59 10.63
CA ALA A 62 9.74 0.79 11.84
C ALA A 62 8.44 0.13 12.31
N LYS A 63 7.28 0.76 12.03
CA LYS A 63 5.96 0.22 12.35
C LYS A 63 5.44 -0.82 11.36
N MET A 64 6.05 -0.92 10.16
CA MET A 64 5.57 -1.82 9.11
C MET A 64 5.54 -3.30 9.52
N PRO A 65 6.55 -3.87 10.22
CA PRO A 65 6.52 -5.26 10.66
C PRO A 65 5.36 -5.54 11.65
N ALA A 66 5.16 -4.63 12.61
CA ALA A 66 4.09 -4.74 13.60
C ALA A 66 2.71 -4.65 12.95
N LEU A 67 2.51 -3.70 12.03
CA LEU A 67 1.27 -3.55 11.26
C LEU A 67 0.99 -4.78 10.40
N THR A 68 1.99 -5.24 9.66
CA THR A 68 1.88 -6.39 8.75
C THR A 68 1.48 -7.64 9.50
N SER A 69 2.08 -7.89 10.67
CA SER A 69 1.80 -9.06 11.50
C SER A 69 0.43 -8.96 12.18
N SER A 70 0.10 -7.80 12.75
CA SER A 70 -1.17 -7.58 13.47
C SER A 70 -2.38 -7.74 12.55
N PHE A 71 -2.25 -7.34 11.29
CA PHE A 71 -3.33 -7.35 10.31
C PHE A 71 -3.24 -8.48 9.29
N LYS A 72 -2.23 -9.36 9.39
CA LYS A 72 -1.98 -10.49 8.47
C LYS A 72 -1.99 -10.03 7.00
N LEU A 73 -1.34 -8.90 6.70
CA LEU A 73 -1.45 -8.22 5.39
C LEU A 73 -0.72 -8.95 4.26
N GLU A 74 0.28 -9.75 4.59
CA GLU A 74 1.05 -10.53 3.62
C GLU A 74 0.19 -11.61 2.96
N ASP A 75 -0.65 -12.27 3.76
CA ASP A 75 -1.58 -13.33 3.37
C ASP A 75 -2.90 -12.80 2.78
N ALA A 76 -3.04 -11.47 2.68
CA ALA A 76 -4.26 -10.86 2.17
C ALA A 76 -4.49 -11.25 0.69
N LYS A 77 -5.62 -11.94 0.45
CA LYS A 77 -6.09 -12.30 -0.90
C LYS A 77 -6.74 -11.12 -1.65
N ASN A 78 -7.20 -10.11 -0.92
CA ASN A 78 -7.85 -8.95 -1.51
C ASN A 78 -6.81 -8.02 -2.15
N CYS A 79 -6.88 -7.84 -3.48
CA CYS A 79 -5.92 -7.02 -4.23
C CYS A 79 -5.91 -5.55 -3.82
N GLU A 80 -7.06 -4.96 -3.43
CA GLU A 80 -7.13 -3.57 -2.98
C GLU A 80 -6.42 -3.39 -1.64
N LEU A 81 -6.63 -4.34 -0.72
CA LEU A 81 -5.98 -4.35 0.58
C LEU A 81 -4.48 -4.54 0.45
N LYS A 82 -4.06 -5.54 -0.35
CA LYS A 82 -2.66 -5.81 -0.62
C LYS A 82 -1.99 -4.61 -1.30
N PHE A 83 -2.66 -3.99 -2.27
CA PHE A 83 -2.17 -2.77 -2.91
C PHE A 83 -1.97 -1.62 -1.92
N SER A 84 -2.94 -1.34 -1.04
CA SER A 84 -2.82 -0.26 -0.06
C SER A 84 -1.64 -0.51 0.90
N TRP A 85 -1.46 -1.75 1.36
CA TRP A 85 -0.28 -2.15 2.15
C TRP A 85 1.05 -1.98 1.40
N LEU A 86 1.13 -2.41 0.14
CA LEU A 86 2.33 -2.26 -0.70
C LEU A 86 2.68 -0.78 -0.86
N MET A 87 1.70 0.07 -1.14
CA MET A 87 1.92 1.52 -1.27
C MET A 87 2.37 2.16 0.04
N LEU A 88 1.83 1.75 1.19
CA LEU A 88 2.29 2.22 2.49
C LEU A 88 3.76 1.83 2.75
N GLY A 89 4.14 0.59 2.44
CA GLY A 89 5.53 0.14 2.58
C GLY A 89 6.49 0.86 1.63
N LEU A 90 6.06 1.13 0.39
CA LEU A 90 6.87 1.87 -0.59
C LEU A 90 7.05 3.33 -0.20
N ASP A 91 5.99 4.00 0.28
CA ASP A 91 6.06 5.40 0.71
C ASP A 91 6.92 5.58 1.96
N THR A 92 6.93 4.59 2.85
CA THR A 92 7.79 4.58 4.04
C THR A 92 9.20 4.06 3.77
N GLN A 93 9.50 3.60 2.54
CA GLN A 93 10.78 2.97 2.18
C GLN A 93 11.15 1.75 3.05
N TRP A 94 10.16 0.91 3.37
CA TRP A 94 10.39 -0.34 4.09
C TRP A 94 10.93 -1.44 3.16
N SER A 95 12.25 -1.67 3.15
CA SER A 95 12.95 -2.56 2.20
C SER A 95 12.33 -3.94 1.94
N PRO A 96 11.78 -4.66 2.95
CA PRO A 96 11.13 -5.95 2.72
C PRO A 96 9.90 -5.91 1.80
N ILE A 97 9.34 -4.72 1.50
CA ILE A 97 8.21 -4.57 0.58
C ILE A 97 8.61 -4.73 -0.89
N ILE A 98 9.88 -4.47 -1.25
CA ILE A 98 10.36 -4.42 -2.63
C ILE A 98 10.02 -5.72 -3.40
N PRO A 99 10.47 -6.91 -2.95
CA PRO A 99 10.17 -8.15 -3.67
C PRO A 99 8.66 -8.44 -3.75
N LYS A 100 7.89 -8.03 -2.74
CA LYS A 100 6.44 -8.24 -2.69
C LYS A 100 5.69 -7.34 -3.67
N ALA A 101 6.12 -6.09 -3.79
CA ALA A 101 5.59 -5.14 -4.76
C ALA A 101 5.90 -5.59 -6.19
N LEU A 102 7.14 -6.04 -6.43
CA LEU A 102 7.59 -6.56 -7.71
C LEU A 102 6.82 -7.82 -8.13
N ALA A 103 6.60 -8.78 -7.23
CA ALA A 103 5.78 -9.95 -7.52
C ALA A 103 4.33 -9.56 -7.84
N PHE A 104 3.74 -8.64 -7.06
CA PHE A 104 2.34 -8.24 -7.22
C PHE A 104 2.04 -7.60 -8.59
N VAL A 105 2.94 -6.75 -9.10
CA VAL A 105 2.73 -6.11 -10.42
C VAL A 105 2.79 -7.09 -11.59
N LEU A 106 3.55 -8.19 -11.46
CA LEU A 106 3.58 -9.26 -12.45
C LEU A 106 2.31 -10.12 -12.41
N THR A 107 1.77 -10.39 -11.22
CA THR A 107 0.56 -11.21 -11.08
C THR A 107 -0.70 -10.49 -11.58
N VAL A 108 -0.87 -9.19 -11.29
CA VAL A 108 -2.14 -8.49 -11.53
C VAL A 108 -2.20 -7.76 -12.86
N GLY A 109 -1.10 -7.12 -13.30
CA GLY A 109 -1.02 -6.40 -14.58
C GLY A 109 -1.94 -5.16 -14.73
N ARG A 110 -2.86 -4.89 -13.79
CA ARG A 110 -3.81 -3.78 -13.85
C ARG A 110 -3.12 -2.44 -13.59
N MET A 111 -3.29 -1.49 -14.52
CA MET A 111 -2.67 -0.17 -14.47
C MET A 111 -2.95 0.64 -13.20
N LYS A 112 -4.12 0.44 -12.56
CA LYS A 112 -4.46 1.00 -11.25
C LYS A 112 -3.39 0.71 -10.19
N TYR A 113 -2.76 -0.45 -10.27
CA TYR A 113 -1.74 -0.90 -9.32
C TYR A 113 -0.33 -0.75 -9.89
N CYS A 114 -0.12 -1.20 -11.13
CA CYS A 114 1.22 -1.24 -11.71
C CYS A 114 1.85 0.16 -11.81
N LYS A 115 1.10 1.16 -12.29
CA LYS A 115 1.62 2.52 -12.48
C LYS A 115 2.12 3.16 -11.17
N PRO A 116 1.33 3.21 -10.07
CA PRO A 116 1.82 3.79 -8.83
C PRO A 116 2.95 2.96 -8.20
N ILE A 117 2.91 1.63 -8.26
CA ILE A 117 3.98 0.80 -7.70
C ILE A 117 5.31 1.02 -8.44
N TYR A 118 5.31 0.93 -9.77
CA TYR A 118 6.53 1.17 -10.55
C TYR A 118 7.06 2.59 -10.37
N ARG A 119 6.17 3.59 -10.28
CA ARG A 119 6.58 4.97 -9.97
C ARG A 119 7.34 5.06 -8.64
N SER A 120 6.80 4.47 -7.57
CA SER A 120 7.47 4.49 -6.26
C SER A 120 8.78 3.70 -6.28
N LEU A 121 8.81 2.53 -6.94
CA LEU A 121 10.03 1.72 -7.06
C LEU A 121 11.13 2.42 -7.86
N PHE A 122 10.80 3.06 -8.98
CA PHE A 122 11.77 3.78 -9.80
C PHE A 122 12.29 5.06 -9.12
N GLY A 123 11.47 5.69 -8.28
CA GLY A 123 11.84 6.85 -7.47
C GLY A 123 12.65 6.51 -6.22
N TRP A 124 12.76 5.23 -5.85
CA TRP A 124 13.51 4.79 -4.67
C TRP A 124 14.86 4.19 -5.07
N PRO A 125 16.00 4.84 -4.74
CA PRO A 125 17.33 4.38 -5.18
C PRO A 125 17.62 2.91 -4.87
N ALA A 126 17.24 2.43 -3.69
CA ALA A 126 17.47 1.03 -3.27
C ALA A 126 16.65 0.01 -4.06
N ALA A 127 15.51 0.40 -4.63
CA ALA A 127 14.61 -0.50 -5.37
C ALA A 127 14.74 -0.35 -6.89
N ARG A 128 15.28 0.78 -7.38
CA ARG A 128 15.29 1.15 -8.80
C ARG A 128 15.93 0.08 -9.66
N ALA A 129 17.15 -0.38 -9.33
CA ALA A 129 17.88 -1.35 -10.13
C ALA A 129 17.07 -2.65 -10.34
N SER A 130 16.57 -3.24 -9.25
CA SER A 130 15.74 -4.44 -9.29
C SER A 130 14.43 -4.24 -10.07
N ALA A 131 13.81 -3.06 -9.92
CA ALA A 131 12.58 -2.74 -10.64
C ALA A 131 12.78 -2.57 -12.15
N VAL A 132 13.87 -1.92 -12.56
CA VAL A 132 14.23 -1.78 -14.00
C VAL A 132 14.53 -3.15 -14.58
N GLN A 133 15.37 -3.95 -13.90
CA GLN A 133 15.73 -5.28 -14.37
C GLN A 133 14.49 -6.17 -14.57
N GLN A 134 13.60 -6.22 -13.58
CA GLN A 134 12.38 -7.03 -13.67
C GLN A 134 11.43 -6.51 -14.75
N PHE A 135 11.28 -5.19 -14.88
CA PHE A 135 10.45 -4.58 -15.91
C PHE A 135 10.93 -4.97 -17.31
N GLU A 136 12.22 -4.79 -17.62
CA GLU A 136 12.75 -5.12 -18.95
C GLU A 136 12.65 -6.62 -19.26
N ALA A 137 12.92 -7.48 -18.27
CA ALA A 137 12.79 -8.94 -18.43
C ALA A 137 11.35 -9.38 -18.76
N ASN A 138 10.34 -8.68 -18.21
CA ASN A 138 8.92 -9.04 -18.39
C ASN A 138 8.20 -8.17 -19.42
N ARG A 139 8.85 -7.16 -19.98
CA ARG A 139 8.24 -6.14 -20.85
C ARG A 139 7.49 -6.75 -22.04
N LYS A 140 8.02 -7.82 -22.61
CA LYS A 140 7.42 -8.55 -23.75
C LYS A 140 6.13 -9.29 -23.39
N ASN A 141 5.96 -9.66 -22.13
CA ASN A 141 4.79 -10.39 -21.62
C ASN A 141 3.69 -9.44 -21.11
N MET A 142 3.98 -8.14 -20.98
CA MET A 142 3.01 -7.14 -20.56
C MET A 142 2.13 -6.70 -21.73
N HIS A 143 0.91 -6.28 -21.43
CA HIS A 143 0.07 -5.61 -22.42
C HIS A 143 0.80 -4.38 -23.00
N PRO A 144 0.81 -4.17 -24.34
CA PRO A 144 1.62 -3.12 -24.97
C PRO A 144 1.41 -1.71 -24.41
N ILE A 145 0.15 -1.36 -24.07
CA ILE A 145 -0.18 -0.08 -23.45
C ILE A 145 0.43 0.05 -22.05
N THR A 146 0.38 -1.01 -21.25
CA THR A 146 0.99 -1.05 -19.92
C THR A 146 2.49 -0.88 -20.03
N ALA A 147 3.15 -1.66 -20.87
CA ALA A 147 4.60 -1.56 -21.10
C ALA A 147 5.01 -0.15 -21.55
N SER A 148 4.28 0.46 -22.49
CA SER A 148 4.53 1.82 -22.96
C SER A 148 4.42 2.86 -21.84
N ILE A 149 3.38 2.78 -21.00
CA ILE A 149 3.18 3.73 -19.89
C ILE A 149 4.26 3.55 -18.82
N ILE A 150 4.62 2.32 -18.47
CA ILE A 150 5.66 2.06 -17.46
C ILE A 150 7.04 2.46 -17.98
N ALA A 151 7.36 2.22 -19.25
CA ALA A 151 8.61 2.67 -19.87
C ALA A 151 8.76 4.20 -19.81
N LYS A 152 7.66 4.95 -19.99
CA LYS A 152 7.66 6.41 -19.82
C LYS A 152 7.93 6.89 -18.39
N LEU A 153 7.87 6.02 -17.38
CA LEU A 153 8.23 6.37 -16.00
C LEU A 153 9.73 6.20 -15.71
N LEU A 154 10.49 5.55 -16.59
CA LEU A 154 11.93 5.34 -16.43
C LEU A 154 12.75 6.57 -16.83
N ASN A 155 12.22 7.32 -17.80
CA ASN A 155 12.74 8.59 -18.31
C ASN A 155 12.21 9.76 -17.48
#